data_AF-A0A927Z838-F1
#
_entry.id   AF-A0A927Z838-F1
#
_cell.length_a   1.000
_cell.length_b   1.000
_cell.length_c   1.000
_cell.angle_alpha   90.00
_cell.angle_beta   90.00
_cell.angle_gamma   90.00
#
_symmetry.space_group_name_H-M   'P 1'
#
loop_
_entity.id
_entity.type
_entity.pdbx_description
1 polymer ?
#
loop_
_entity_poly.entity_id
_entity_poly.type
_entity_poly.pdbx_seq_one_letter_code
_entity_poly.pdbx_strand_id
1 'polypeptide(L)'
;MKIDRERVARIQSLWTSFLDTCDEQEVDSWDKDELGEMDAYYANEALSVAIHLIATDGVFGDDEVECLNAIFDYDYSVETLEETYENVDVYIDAMFDEELDDGILLLRGCNDDLADAYQDILCEICDAIIESDGDITRKEREEARELKFRIGKE
;
A
#
# COMPACT_ATOMS: atom_id res chain seq x y z
N MET A 1 9.37 -7.24 17.63
CA MET A 1 9.81 -8.58 17.18
C MET A 1 11.05 -8.35 16.30
N LYS A 2 11.33 -9.04 15.20
CA LYS A 2 12.29 -8.53 14.19
C LYS A 2 11.63 -8.73 12.83
N ILE A 3 11.52 -7.66 12.05
CA ILE A 3 11.03 -7.66 10.68
C ILE A 3 11.56 -8.88 9.91
N ASP A 4 10.67 -9.59 9.22
CA ASP A 4 11.05 -10.67 8.30
C ASP A 4 11.72 -10.06 7.05
N ARG A 5 13.05 -10.01 7.10
CA ARG A 5 13.85 -9.43 6.03
C ARG A 5 13.78 -10.20 4.71
N GLU A 6 13.51 -11.51 4.75
CA GLU A 6 13.36 -12.30 3.53
C GLU A 6 12.03 -11.96 2.85
N ARG A 7 10.98 -11.77 3.65
CA ARG A 7 9.68 -11.28 3.17
C ARG A 7 9.81 -9.87 2.60
N VAL A 8 10.41 -8.93 3.32
CA VAL A 8 10.60 -7.55 2.83
C VAL A 8 11.38 -7.55 1.52
N ALA A 9 12.48 -8.30 1.41
CA ALA A 9 13.26 -8.37 0.17
C ALA A 9 12.44 -8.95 -1.01
N ARG A 10 11.55 -9.91 -0.74
CA ARG A 10 10.62 -10.43 -1.76
C ARG A 10 9.63 -9.35 -2.20
N ILE A 11 9.02 -8.64 -1.25
CA ILE A 11 8.08 -7.55 -1.54
C ILE A 11 8.78 -6.48 -2.36
N GLN A 12 9.96 -6.02 -1.95
CA GLN A 12 10.77 -5.05 -2.70
C GLN A 12 11.03 -5.51 -4.13
N SER A 13 11.40 -6.79 -4.33
CA SER A 13 11.65 -7.32 -5.67
C SER A 13 10.40 -7.34 -6.54
N LEU A 14 9.24 -7.70 -5.98
CA LEU A 14 7.95 -7.66 -6.69
C LEU A 14 7.56 -6.22 -7.01
N TRP A 15 7.75 -5.33 -6.04
CA TRP A 15 7.44 -3.91 -6.14
C TRP A 15 8.26 -3.20 -7.21
N THR A 16 9.59 -3.39 -7.22
CA THR A 16 10.44 -2.84 -8.27
C THR A 16 10.03 -3.35 -9.65
N SER A 17 9.75 -4.66 -9.78
CA SER A 17 9.29 -5.22 -11.06
C SER A 17 7.93 -4.66 -11.49
N PHE A 18 7.05 -4.36 -10.55
CA PHE A 18 5.75 -3.74 -10.80
C PHE A 18 5.94 -2.32 -11.35
N LEU A 19 6.72 -1.47 -10.67
CA LEU A 19 6.99 -0.10 -11.12
C LEU A 19 7.68 -0.05 -12.49
N ASP A 20 8.68 -0.92 -12.73
CA ASP A 20 9.30 -1.05 -14.05
C ASP A 20 8.27 -1.40 -15.13
N THR A 21 7.27 -2.23 -14.80
CA THR A 21 6.21 -2.59 -15.75
C THR A 21 5.21 -1.45 -15.95
N CYS A 22 4.90 -0.66 -14.92
CA CYS A 22 4.10 0.56 -15.05
C CYS A 22 4.72 1.50 -16.10
N ASP A 23 6.01 1.82 -15.96
CA ASP A 23 6.75 2.67 -16.91
C ASP A 23 6.67 2.16 -18.35
N GLU A 24 6.71 0.83 -18.54
CA GLU A 24 6.59 0.22 -19.87
C GLU A 24 5.16 0.32 -20.45
N GLN A 25 4.11 0.25 -19.61
CA GLN A 25 2.71 0.30 -20.04
C GLN A 25 2.18 1.72 -20.28
N GLU A 26 2.80 2.74 -19.67
CA GLU A 26 2.34 4.14 -19.76
C GLU A 26 2.22 4.71 -21.18
N VAL A 27 2.93 4.14 -22.15
CA VAL A 27 3.17 4.77 -23.46
C VAL A 27 1.89 4.99 -24.28
N ASP A 28 0.81 4.21 -24.04
CA ASP A 28 -0.41 4.27 -24.86
C ASP A 28 -1.74 4.24 -24.07
N SER A 29 -1.74 3.84 -22.80
CA SER A 29 -2.97 3.57 -22.03
C SER A 29 -3.19 4.46 -20.80
N TRP A 30 -2.28 5.41 -20.53
CA TRP A 30 -2.29 6.21 -19.31
C TRP A 30 -2.41 7.71 -19.58
N ASP A 31 -3.28 8.39 -18.84
CA ASP A 31 -3.43 9.86 -18.93
C ASP A 31 -2.45 10.56 -17.98
N LYS A 32 -1.24 10.80 -18.47
CA LYS A 32 -0.20 11.50 -17.70
C LYS A 32 -0.55 12.95 -17.35
N ASP A 33 -1.41 13.60 -18.15
CA ASP A 33 -1.75 15.01 -17.94
C ASP A 33 -2.70 15.16 -16.74
N GLU A 34 -3.60 14.20 -16.53
CA GLU A 34 -4.53 14.18 -15.41
C GLU A 34 -3.97 13.46 -14.17
N LEU A 35 -3.30 12.33 -14.35
CA LEU A 35 -2.97 11.39 -13.27
C LEU A 35 -1.49 11.43 -12.84
N GLY A 36 -0.62 12.09 -13.61
CA GLY A 36 0.83 12.05 -13.39
C GLY A 36 1.47 10.77 -13.92
N GLU A 37 2.63 10.40 -13.40
CA GLU A 37 3.32 9.15 -13.78
C GLU A 37 2.65 7.95 -13.08
N MET A 38 2.43 6.86 -13.82
CA MET A 38 1.70 5.67 -13.33
C MET A 38 2.41 5.02 -12.14
N ASP A 39 3.72 4.88 -12.21
CA ASP A 39 4.55 4.36 -11.14
C ASP A 39 4.41 5.21 -9.85
N ALA A 40 4.43 6.54 -9.98
CA ALA A 40 4.25 7.48 -8.89
C ALA A 40 2.84 7.45 -8.32
N TYR A 41 1.81 7.32 -9.18
CA TYR A 41 0.42 7.20 -8.77
C TYR A 41 0.21 5.96 -7.89
N TYR A 42 0.58 4.78 -8.39
CA TYR A 42 0.38 3.52 -7.65
C TYR A 42 1.31 3.39 -6.44
N ALA A 43 2.47 4.05 -6.45
CA ALA A 43 3.32 4.16 -5.27
C ALA A 43 2.68 4.98 -4.15
N ASN A 44 2.01 6.08 -4.50
CA ASN A 44 1.28 6.88 -3.52
C ASN A 44 0.07 6.12 -2.96
N GLU A 45 -0.67 5.42 -3.82
CA GLU A 45 -1.81 4.59 -3.42
C GLU A 45 -1.38 3.45 -2.47
N ALA A 46 -0.29 2.73 -2.80
CA ALA A 46 0.22 1.65 -1.95
C ALA A 46 0.74 2.16 -0.59
N LEU A 47 1.39 3.34 -0.58
CA LEU A 47 1.79 4.00 0.65
C LEU A 47 0.57 4.40 1.49
N SER A 48 -0.48 4.92 0.86
CA SER A 48 -1.71 5.31 1.53
C SER A 48 -2.40 4.11 2.19
N VAL A 49 -2.44 2.97 1.51
CA VAL A 49 -2.93 1.69 2.07
C VAL A 49 -2.12 1.28 3.29
N ALA A 50 -0.80 1.32 3.20
CA ALA A 50 0.09 0.96 4.30
C ALA A 50 -0.12 1.87 5.52
N ILE A 51 -0.23 3.18 5.32
CA ILE A 51 -0.45 4.14 6.40
C ILE A 51 -1.83 3.96 7.03
N HIS A 52 -2.88 3.79 6.22
CA HIS A 52 -4.24 3.56 6.72
C HIS A 52 -4.30 2.33 7.63
N LEU A 53 -3.64 1.24 7.23
CA LEU A 53 -3.57 0.01 8.01
C LEU A 53 -2.87 0.22 9.36
N ILE A 54 -1.74 0.93 9.38
CA ILE A 54 -1.01 1.26 10.63
C ILE A 54 -1.88 2.16 11.54
N ALA A 55 -2.60 3.11 10.95
CA ALA A 55 -3.41 4.07 11.71
C ALA A 55 -4.71 3.46 12.29
N THR A 56 -5.10 2.27 11.84
CA THR A 56 -6.45 1.71 12.07
C THR A 56 -6.78 1.49 13.55
N ASP A 57 -5.81 1.08 14.36
CA ASP A 57 -6.03 0.88 15.79
C ASP A 57 -5.91 2.20 16.60
N GLY A 58 -5.37 3.24 15.96
CA GLY A 58 -5.12 4.58 16.49
C GLY A 58 -3.74 4.76 17.13
N VAL A 59 -2.81 3.81 16.94
CA VAL A 59 -1.46 3.81 17.52
C VAL A 59 -0.45 3.39 16.47
N PHE A 60 0.51 4.27 16.16
CA PHE A 60 1.59 3.93 15.23
C PHE A 60 2.69 3.16 15.95
N GLY A 61 2.88 1.88 15.63
CA GLY A 61 3.93 1.05 16.18
C GLY A 61 5.31 1.30 15.55
N ASP A 62 6.38 1.35 16.35
CA ASP A 62 7.76 1.48 15.86
C ASP A 62 8.12 0.36 14.86
N ASP A 63 7.69 -0.88 15.13
CA ASP A 63 7.98 -2.05 14.28
C ASP A 63 7.23 -1.98 12.92
N GLU A 64 6.02 -1.42 12.89
CA GLU A 64 5.20 -1.25 11.68
C GLU A 64 5.78 -0.14 10.80
N VAL A 65 6.20 0.97 11.41
CA VAL A 65 6.87 2.06 10.72
C VAL A 65 8.24 1.60 10.19
N GLU A 66 9.00 0.83 10.95
CA GLU A 66 10.25 0.21 10.46
C GLU A 66 9.96 -0.74 9.29
N CYS A 67 8.84 -1.48 9.31
CA CYS A 67 8.44 -2.35 8.21
C CYS A 67 8.07 -1.57 6.95
N LEU A 68 7.24 -0.53 7.07
CA LEU A 68 6.86 0.37 5.97
C LEU A 68 8.10 1.00 5.34
N ASN A 69 8.99 1.56 6.17
CA ASN A 69 10.25 2.15 5.71
C ASN A 69 11.11 1.14 4.96
N ALA A 70 11.18 -0.10 5.46
CA ALA A 70 11.94 -1.16 4.81
C ALA A 70 11.32 -1.60 3.46
N ILE A 71 10.00 -1.61 3.32
CA ILE A 71 9.32 -1.99 2.06
C ILE A 71 9.55 -0.92 0.99
N PHE A 72 9.35 0.36 1.33
CA PHE A 72 9.35 1.45 0.35
C PHE A 72 10.66 2.25 0.27
N ASP A 73 11.68 1.87 1.05
CA ASP A 73 12.97 2.57 1.17
C ASP A 73 12.80 4.04 1.64
N TYR A 74 11.94 4.23 2.64
CA TYR A 74 11.71 5.52 3.31
C TYR A 74 12.41 5.60 4.66
N ASP A 75 12.44 6.82 5.22
CA ASP A 75 13.02 7.13 6.54
C ASP A 75 12.03 7.95 7.38
N TYR A 76 10.79 7.47 7.46
CA TYR A 76 9.78 8.10 8.31
C TYR A 76 10.02 7.79 9.79
N SER A 77 9.82 8.80 10.64
CA SER A 77 9.60 8.56 12.07
C SER A 77 8.11 8.31 12.34
N VAL A 78 7.80 7.67 13.48
CA VAL A 78 6.43 7.57 14.00
C VAL A 78 5.74 8.94 14.03
N GLU A 79 6.40 9.95 14.63
CA GLU A 79 5.90 11.33 14.68
C GLU A 79 5.59 11.91 13.29
N THR A 80 6.44 11.65 12.30
CA THR A 80 6.22 12.15 10.92
C THR A 80 4.99 11.50 10.28
N LEU A 81 4.79 10.20 10.50
CA LEU A 81 3.64 9.49 9.95
C LEU A 81 2.34 9.86 10.66
N GLU A 82 2.38 10.00 11.99
CA GLU A 82 1.25 10.52 12.77
C GLU A 82 0.83 11.90 12.29
N GLU A 83 1.77 12.85 12.17
CA GLU A 83 1.48 14.19 11.65
C GLU A 83 0.96 14.15 10.21
N THR A 84 1.54 13.30 9.36
CA THR A 84 1.10 13.15 7.97
C THR A 84 -0.34 12.68 7.94
N TYR A 85 -0.66 11.62 8.69
CA TYR A 85 -1.99 11.04 8.80
C TYR A 85 -3.00 12.03 9.35
N GLU A 86 -2.73 12.72 10.47
CA GLU A 86 -3.64 13.72 11.06
C GLU A 86 -3.99 14.86 10.10
N ASN A 87 -3.07 15.25 9.22
CA ASN A 87 -3.31 16.30 8.23
C ASN A 87 -4.25 15.86 7.10
N VAL A 88 -4.42 14.55 6.88
CA VAL A 88 -5.20 13.97 5.79
C VAL A 88 -6.37 13.10 6.26
N ASP A 89 -6.45 12.75 7.55
CA ASP A 89 -7.42 11.84 8.18
C ASP A 89 -8.88 12.18 7.83
N VAL A 90 -9.23 13.48 7.84
CA VAL A 90 -10.59 13.95 7.49
C VAL A 90 -10.96 13.67 6.03
N TYR A 91 -9.98 13.48 5.16
CA TYR A 91 -10.15 13.21 3.74
C TYR A 91 -9.94 11.73 3.38
N ILE A 92 -9.04 11.02 4.08
CA ILE A 92 -8.71 9.62 3.82
C ILE A 92 -9.93 8.73 4.09
N ASP A 93 -10.49 8.71 5.31
CA ASP A 93 -11.49 7.68 5.67
C ASP A 93 -12.78 7.69 4.82
N ALA A 94 -13.14 8.83 4.23
CA ALA A 94 -14.37 8.93 3.44
C ALA A 94 -14.19 8.59 1.95
N MET A 95 -12.97 8.71 1.41
CA MET A 95 -12.69 8.57 -0.02
C MET A 95 -11.69 7.46 -0.34
N PHE A 96 -10.83 7.10 0.62
CA PHE A 96 -9.78 6.10 0.46
C PHE A 96 -10.32 4.80 -0.11
N ASP A 97 -11.49 4.37 0.38
CA ASP A 97 -12.09 3.17 -0.11
C ASP A 97 -12.40 3.27 -1.61
N GLU A 98 -13.22 4.26 -1.99
CA GLU A 98 -13.61 4.49 -3.39
C GLU A 98 -12.38 4.68 -4.30
N GLU A 99 -11.35 5.41 -3.83
CA GLU A 99 -10.10 5.65 -4.55
C GLU A 99 -9.32 4.36 -4.81
N LEU A 100 -9.23 3.44 -3.84
CA LEU A 100 -8.56 2.15 -4.03
C LEU A 100 -9.27 1.26 -5.06
N ASP A 101 -10.61 1.21 -5.03
CA ASP A 101 -11.38 0.43 -6.00
C ASP A 101 -11.23 1.01 -7.41
N ASP A 102 -11.32 2.34 -7.53
CA ASP A 102 -11.15 3.04 -8.81
C ASP A 102 -9.72 2.90 -9.35
N GLY A 103 -8.70 2.98 -8.50
CA GLY A 103 -7.29 2.78 -8.85
C GLY A 103 -7.02 1.39 -9.44
N ILE A 104 -7.60 0.34 -8.85
CA ILE A 104 -7.52 -1.02 -9.36
C ILE A 104 -8.27 -1.18 -10.69
N LEU A 105 -9.48 -0.61 -10.81
CA LEU A 105 -10.26 -0.65 -12.04
C LEU A 105 -9.54 0.08 -13.19
N LEU A 106 -8.92 1.21 -12.87
CA LEU A 106 -8.10 1.98 -13.79
C LEU A 106 -6.88 1.18 -14.26
N LEU A 107 -6.16 0.53 -13.34
CA LEU A 107 -5.00 -0.29 -13.67
C LEU A 107 -5.41 -1.46 -14.57
N ARG A 108 -6.53 -2.10 -14.24
CA ARG A 108 -7.09 -3.21 -15.00
C ARG A 108 -7.54 -2.78 -16.40
N GLY A 109 -8.02 -1.55 -16.55
CA GLY A 109 -8.30 -0.92 -17.84
C GLY A 109 -7.06 -0.75 -18.72
N CYS A 110 -5.88 -0.64 -18.12
CA CYS A 110 -4.59 -0.60 -18.82
C CYS A 110 -4.06 -2.02 -19.08
N ASN A 111 -3.99 -2.85 -18.04
CA ASN A 111 -3.40 -4.18 -18.09
C ASN A 111 -3.91 -5.07 -16.94
N ASP A 112 -4.62 -6.16 -17.28
CA ASP A 112 -5.17 -7.13 -16.31
C ASP A 112 -4.09 -7.80 -15.45
N ASP A 113 -2.99 -8.23 -16.06
CA ASP A 113 -1.91 -8.94 -15.35
C ASP A 113 -1.19 -7.99 -14.38
N LEU A 114 -1.04 -6.72 -14.75
CA LEU A 114 -0.45 -5.69 -13.91
C LEU A 114 -1.35 -5.37 -12.71
N ALA A 115 -2.66 -5.32 -12.92
CA ALA A 115 -3.63 -5.15 -11.84
C ALA A 115 -3.63 -6.34 -10.87
N ASP A 116 -3.60 -7.57 -11.38
CA ASP A 116 -3.55 -8.77 -10.54
C ASP A 116 -2.26 -8.81 -9.70
N ALA A 117 -1.13 -8.40 -10.29
CA ALA A 117 0.16 -8.28 -9.60
C ALA A 117 0.14 -7.20 -8.52
N TYR A 118 -0.45 -6.03 -8.80
CA TYR A 118 -0.60 -4.96 -7.82
C TYR A 118 -1.41 -5.42 -6.60
N GLN A 119 -2.54 -6.09 -6.82
CA GLN A 119 -3.36 -6.63 -5.75
C GLN A 119 -2.61 -7.69 -4.92
N ASP A 120 -1.82 -8.56 -5.54
CA ASP A 120 -0.96 -9.51 -4.82
C ASP A 120 0.10 -8.80 -3.96
N ILE A 121 0.68 -7.72 -4.47
CA ILE A 121 1.66 -6.92 -3.72
C ILE A 121 1.00 -6.22 -2.53
N LEU A 122 -0.15 -5.58 -2.73
CA LEU A 122 -0.91 -4.97 -1.63
C LEU A 122 -1.27 -5.99 -0.54
N CYS A 123 -1.69 -7.21 -0.92
CA CYS A 123 -1.89 -8.29 0.03
C CYS A 123 -0.65 -8.59 0.87
N GLU A 124 0.51 -8.74 0.23
CA GLU A 124 1.77 -9.04 0.91
C GLU A 124 2.23 -7.88 1.80
N ILE A 125 1.99 -6.63 1.40
CA ILE A 125 2.26 -5.44 2.20
C ILE A 125 1.39 -5.44 3.45
N CYS A 126 0.08 -5.63 3.31
CA CYS A 126 -0.84 -5.66 4.45
C CYS A 126 -0.43 -6.72 5.47
N ASP A 127 -0.13 -7.94 5.00
CA ASP A 127 0.31 -9.02 5.87
C ASP A 127 1.67 -8.75 6.52
N ALA A 128 2.61 -8.10 5.81
CA ALA A 128 3.91 -7.76 6.38
C ALA A 128 3.78 -6.72 7.50
N ILE A 129 2.90 -5.73 7.33
CA ILE A 129 2.67 -4.65 8.30
C ILE A 129 2.03 -5.22 9.57
N ILE A 130 0.88 -5.89 9.47
CA ILE A 130 0.17 -6.39 10.67
C ILE A 130 0.97 -7.45 11.43
N GLU A 131 1.85 -8.20 10.76
CA GLU A 131 2.69 -9.22 11.40
C GLU A 131 4.01 -8.65 11.96
N SER A 132 4.30 -7.37 11.73
CA SER A 132 5.62 -6.78 12.03
C SER A 132 5.91 -6.69 13.54
N ASP A 133 4.91 -6.32 14.34
CA ASP A 133 5.02 -6.13 15.78
C ASP A 133 4.83 -7.44 16.59
N GLY A 134 4.12 -8.40 15.98
CA GLY A 134 3.84 -9.73 16.51
C GLY A 134 2.59 -9.84 17.38
N ASP A 135 1.78 -8.78 17.46
CA ASP A 135 0.54 -8.75 18.21
C ASP A 135 -0.61 -8.16 17.38
N ILE A 136 -1.00 -8.89 16.33
CA ILE A 136 -2.11 -8.49 15.44
C ILE A 136 -3.39 -8.26 16.27
N THR A 137 -3.80 -7.00 16.37
CA THR A 137 -5.03 -6.63 17.05
C THR A 137 -6.25 -7.12 16.27
N ARG A 138 -7.40 -7.17 16.94
CA ARG A 138 -8.64 -7.54 16.26
C ARG A 138 -8.99 -6.55 15.14
N LYS A 139 -8.69 -5.27 15.33
CA LYS A 139 -9.00 -4.21 14.37
C LYS A 139 -8.12 -4.31 13.13
N GLU A 140 -6.80 -4.40 13.28
CA GLU A 140 -5.87 -4.64 12.16
C GLU A 140 -6.26 -5.87 11.34
N ARG A 141 -6.68 -6.95 12.01
CA ARG A 141 -7.12 -8.15 11.29
C ARG A 141 -8.42 -7.94 10.52
N GLU A 142 -9.37 -7.22 11.11
CA GLU A 142 -10.64 -6.92 10.45
C GLU A 142 -10.39 -6.00 9.23
N GLU A 143 -9.52 -5.00 9.38
CA GLU A 143 -9.17 -4.06 8.32
C GLU A 143 -8.34 -4.70 7.20
N ALA A 144 -7.27 -5.41 7.53
CA ALA A 144 -6.47 -6.14 6.54
C ALA A 144 -7.35 -7.11 5.74
N ARG A 145 -8.35 -7.72 6.38
CA ARG A 145 -9.32 -8.58 5.71
C ARG A 145 -10.28 -7.81 4.80
N GLU A 146 -10.75 -6.64 5.23
CA GLU A 146 -11.60 -5.78 4.42
C GLU A 146 -10.85 -5.29 3.18
N LEU A 147 -9.64 -4.76 3.34
CA LEU A 147 -8.76 -4.40 2.23
C LEU A 147 -8.55 -5.56 1.26
N LYS A 148 -8.26 -6.77 1.77
CA LYS A 148 -8.08 -7.98 0.95
C LYS A 148 -9.34 -8.39 0.19
N PHE A 149 -10.49 -8.27 0.81
CA PHE A 149 -11.77 -8.55 0.15
C PHE A 149 -12.01 -7.57 -1.01
N ARG A 150 -11.71 -6.29 -0.81
CA ARG A 150 -11.88 -5.23 -1.82
C ARG A 150 -10.95 -5.41 -3.00
N ILE A 151 -9.68 -5.75 -2.74
CA ILE A 151 -8.72 -6.08 -3.81
C ILE A 151 -8.91 -7.51 -4.37
N GLY A 152 -9.98 -8.21 -4.02
CA GLY A 152 -10.38 -9.47 -4.65
C GLY A 152 -9.54 -10.70 -4.28
N LYS A 153 -8.91 -10.70 -3.10
CA LYS A 153 -7.97 -11.75 -2.66
C LYS A 153 -8.47 -12.58 -1.47
N GLU A 154 -9.62 -12.24 -0.88
CA GLU A 154 -10.35 -13.03 0.15
C GLU A 154 -11.86 -13.07 -0.12
#